data_AF-A0A2V8Q1U1-F1
#
_entry.id   AF-A0A2V8Q1U1-F1
#
_cell.length_a   1.000
_cell.length_b   1.000
_cell.length_c   1.000
_cell.angle_alpha   90.00
_cell.angle_beta   90.00
_cell.angle_gamma   90.00
#
_symmetry.space_group_name_H-M   'P 1'
#
loop_
_entity.id
_entity.type
_entity.pdbx_description
1 polymer ?
#
loop_
_entity_poly.entity_id
_entity_poly.type
_entity_poly.pdbx_seq_one_letter_code
_entity_poly.pdbx_strand_id
1 'polypeptide(L)' 'MPLSFASDIRPLFRDRPDVATMKNMGLDLSSYEDVKAKAEAIYSRLEDGSMPCDESWPKERVATFKRWIDEGMEP' A
#
# COMPACT_ATOMS: atom_id res chain seq x y z
N MET A 1 -13.24 13.52 4.15
CA MET A 1 -13.56 12.16 4.61
C MET A 1 -12.24 11.48 4.91
N PRO A 2 -12.14 10.73 6.01
CA PRO A 2 -10.94 9.96 6.29
C PRO A 2 -10.76 8.89 5.20
N LEU A 3 -9.52 8.59 4.86
CA LEU A 3 -9.17 7.49 3.97
C LEU A 3 -9.34 6.19 4.73
N SER A 4 -9.90 5.18 4.06
CA SER A 4 -10.08 3.84 4.60
C SER A 4 -9.25 2.82 3.84
N PHE A 5 -8.75 1.80 4.54
CA PHE A 5 -8.00 0.76 3.85
C PHE A 5 -8.87 0.06 2.82
N ALA A 6 -10.08 -0.37 3.20
CA ALA A 6 -10.96 -1.11 2.30
C ALA A 6 -11.41 -0.32 1.05
N SER A 7 -11.71 0.99 1.18
CA SER A 7 -12.26 1.78 0.06
C SER A 7 -11.19 2.50 -0.75
N ASP A 8 -10.14 3.02 -0.10
CA ASP A 8 -9.19 3.93 -0.74
C ASP A 8 -7.82 3.29 -0.99
N ILE A 9 -7.36 2.36 -0.14
CA ILE A 9 -6.00 1.80 -0.21
C ILE A 9 -5.97 0.42 -0.87
N ARG A 10 -6.88 -0.48 -0.46
CA ARG A 10 -7.01 -1.83 -0.98
C ARG A 10 -7.15 -1.91 -2.50
N PRO A 11 -7.96 -1.06 -3.18
CA PRO A 11 -8.04 -1.06 -4.64
C PRO A 11 -6.78 -0.52 -5.33
N LEU A 12 -5.89 0.18 -4.62
CA LEU A 12 -4.60 0.61 -5.18
C LEU A 12 -3.64 -0.57 -5.32
N PHE A 13 -3.72 -1.54 -4.41
CA PHE A 13 -2.94 -2.78 -4.45
C PHE A 13 -3.57 -3.78 -5.41
N ARG A 14 -2.95 -3.99 -6.57
CA ARG A 14 -3.44 -4.96 -7.56
C ARG A 14 -3.19 -6.38 -7.05
N ASP A 15 -4.20 -7.25 -7.14
CA ASP A 15 -4.09 -8.64 -6.68
C ASP A 15 -2.93 -9.41 -7.35
N ARG A 16 -2.65 -9.07 -8.62
CA ARG A 16 -1.44 -9.46 -9.33
C ARG A 16 -0.96 -8.29 -10.20
N PRO A 17 0.36 -7.98 -10.24
CA PRO A 17 1.44 -8.69 -9.56
C PRO A 17 1.70 -8.26 -8.11
N ASP A 18 1.12 -7.15 -7.61
CA ASP A 18 1.54 -6.51 -6.35
C ASP A 18 1.32 -7.42 -5.13
N VAL A 19 0.06 -7.82 -4.88
CA VAL A 19 -0.29 -8.67 -3.72
C VAL A 19 0.38 -10.04 -3.83
N ALA A 20 0.39 -10.66 -5.01
CA ALA A 20 1.02 -11.96 -5.21
C ALA A 20 2.54 -11.94 -4.98
N THR A 21 3.24 -10.91 -5.46
CA THR A 21 4.69 -10.77 -5.26
C THR A 21 5.00 -10.55 -3.78
N MET A 22 4.24 -9.70 -3.10
CA MET A 22 4.44 -9.46 -1.67
C MET A 22 4.06 -10.65 -0.81
N LYS A 23 3.02 -11.41 -1.17
CA LYS A 23 2.66 -12.67 -0.51
C LYS A 23 3.82 -13.66 -0.53
N ASN A 24 4.51 -13.77 -1.67
CA ASN A 24 5.71 -14.61 -1.77
C ASN A 24 6.87 -14.12 -0.87
N MET A 25 6.90 -12.84 -0.53
CA MET A 25 7.85 -12.25 0.42
C MET A 25 7.37 -12.27 1.89
N GLY A 26 6.19 -12.83 2.17
CA GLY A 26 5.60 -12.87 3.51
C GLY A 26 4.95 -11.56 3.95
N LEU A 27 4.37 -10.81 3.02
CA LEU A 27 3.55 -9.63 3.28
C LEU A 27 2.26 -9.68 2.47
N ASP A 28 1.10 -9.76 3.12
CA ASP A 28 -0.18 -9.70 2.43
C ASP A 28 -0.67 -8.25 2.29
N LEU A 29 -0.46 -7.64 1.11
CA LEU A 29 -0.98 -6.32 0.79
C LEU A 29 -2.52 -6.23 0.72
N SER A 30 -3.22 -7.38 0.70
CA SER A 30 -4.68 -7.44 0.79
C SER A 30 -5.20 -7.47 2.23
N SER A 31 -4.32 -7.69 3.22
CA SER A 31 -4.66 -7.74 4.63
C SER A 31 -4.33 -6.41 5.30
N TYR A 32 -5.34 -5.80 5.90
CA TYR A 32 -5.19 -4.55 6.65
C TYR A 32 -4.15 -4.67 7.77
N GLU A 33 -4.15 -5.75 8.54
CA GLU A 33 -3.22 -5.96 9.65
C GLU A 33 -1.77 -5.98 9.18
N ASP A 34 -1.51 -6.68 8.08
CA ASP A 34 -0.17 -6.79 7.46
C ASP A 34 0.29 -5.45 6.87
N VAL A 35 -0.61 -4.76 6.17
CA VAL A 35 -0.33 -3.45 5.57
C VAL A 35 -0.10 -2.41 6.66
N LYS A 36 -0.91 -2.39 7.72
CA LYS A 36 -0.75 -1.49 8.86
C LYS A 36 0.56 -1.75 9.59
N ALA A 37 0.88 -3.02 9.88
CA ALA A 37 2.11 -3.40 10.57
C ALA A 37 3.37 -3.01 9.77
N LYS A 38 3.28 -2.95 8.43
CA LYS A 38 4.41 -2.57 7.56
C LYS A 38 4.16 -1.29 6.76
N ALA A 39 3.26 -0.41 7.21
CA ALA A 39 2.78 0.71 6.41
C ALA A 39 3.93 1.67 6.03
N GLU A 40 4.77 2.04 6.99
CA GLU A 40 5.94 2.89 6.74
C GLU A 40 6.94 2.26 5.77
N ALA A 41 7.20 0.95 5.90
CA ALA A 41 8.09 0.22 5.02
C ALA A 41 7.54 0.15 3.59
N ILE A 42 6.24 -0.07 3.44
CA ILE A 42 5.54 -0.04 2.14
C ILE A 42 5.65 1.36 1.54
N TYR A 43 5.36 2.41 2.32
CA TYR A 43 5.46 3.80 1.86
C TYR A 43 6.87 4.11 1.35
N SER A 44 7.91 3.73 2.09
CA SER A 44 9.29 3.96 1.67
C SER A 44 9.62 3.28 0.34
N ARG A 45 9.12 2.05 0.10
CA ARG A 45 9.31 1.34 -1.18
C ARG A 45 8.54 1.97 -2.33
N LEU A 46 7.34 2.48 -2.06
CA LEU A 46 6.51 3.19 -3.03
C LEU A 46 7.13 4.55 -3.39
N GLU A 47 7.68 5.28 -2.41
CA GLU A 47 8.36 6.57 -2.58
C GLU A 47 9.68 6.42 -3.33
N ASP A 48 10.45 5.38 -3.02
CA ASP A 48 11.68 5.00 -3.73
C ASP A 48 11.40 4.54 -5.17
N GLY A 49 10.14 4.20 -5.50
CA GLY A 49 9.74 3.74 -6.82
C GLY A 49 10.25 2.33 -7.16
N SER A 50 10.89 1.65 -6.21
CA SER A 50 11.29 0.24 -6.32
C SER A 50 10.10 -0.71 -6.26
N MET A 51 8.92 -0.19 -5.90
CA MET A 51 7.64 -0.91 -6.00
C MET A 51 6.51 -0.06 -6.61
N PRO A 52 5.58 -0.70 -7.34
CA PRO A 52 5.65 -2.10 -7.80
C PRO A 52 6.63 -2.31 -8.96
N CYS A 53 7.08 -3.56 -9.14
CA CYS A 53 8.19 -3.97 -10.04
C CYS A 53 7.88 -3.80 -11.54
N ASP A 54 6.61 -3.58 -11.90
CA ASP A 54 6.15 -3.37 -13.27
C ASP A 54 5.90 -1.88 -13.58
N GLU A 55 5.16 -1.18 -12.73
CA GLU A 55 4.77 0.21 -12.93
C GLU A 55 4.70 0.93 -11.58
N SER A 56 5.67 1.82 -11.35
CA SER A 56 5.73 2.65 -10.14
C SER A 56 4.40 3.39 -9.95
N TRP A 57 3.92 3.48 -8.70
CA TRP A 57 2.70 4.23 -8.43
C TRP A 57 2.88 5.71 -8.79
N PRO A 58 1.88 6.36 -9.41
CA PRO A 58 1.88 7.80 -9.56
C PRO A 58 1.97 8.47 -8.18
N LYS A 59 2.67 9.61 -8.12
CA LYS A 59 2.91 10.37 -6.87
C LYS A 59 1.61 10.65 -6.09
N GLU A 60 0.49 10.80 -6.80
CA GLU A 60 -0.83 10.98 -6.20
C GLU A 60 -1.26 9.78 -5.35
N ARG A 61 -1.06 8.55 -5.83
CA ARG A 61 -1.40 7.33 -5.06
C ARG A 61 -0.47 7.14 -3.88
N VAL A 62 0.82 7.45 -4.04
CA VAL A 62 1.80 7.43 -2.95
C VAL A 62 1.43 8.46 -1.87
N ALA A 63 1.01 9.66 -2.28
CA ALA A 63 0.51 10.68 -1.37
C ALA A 63 -0.79 10.27 -0.67
N THR A 64 -1.72 9.61 -1.36
CA THR A 64 -2.93 9.04 -0.74
C THR A 64 -2.58 8.00 0.32
N PHE A 65 -1.66 7.09 0.02
CA PHE A 65 -1.19 6.09 0.99
C PHE A 65 -0.52 6.75 2.21
N LYS A 66 0.32 7.77 1.97
CA LYS A 66 0.93 8.56 3.06
C LYS A 66 -0.13 9.22 3.94
N ARG A 67 -1.12 9.84 3.32
CA ARG A 67 -2.19 10.53 4.02
C ARG A 67 -3.02 9.56 4.87
N TRP A 68 -3.27 8.35 4.39
CA TRP A 68 -3.93 7.31 5.18
C TRP A 68 -3.11 6.90 6.41
N ILE A 69 -1.78 6.80 6.29
CA ILE A 69 -0.89 6.58 7.43
C ILE A 69 -1.00 7.72 8.43
N ASP A 70 -0.92 8.96 7.95
CA ASP A 70 -0.99 10.17 8.78
C ASP A 70 -2.36 10.34 9.46
N GLU A 71 -3.44 9.86 8.83
CA GLU A 71 -4.82 9.88 9.36
C GLU A 71 -5.08 8.76 10.39
N GLY A 72 -4.12 7.86 10.63
CA GLY A 72 -4.21 6.83 11.67
C GLY A 72 -4.49 5.41 11.18
N MET A 73 -4.38 5.18 9.87
CA MET A 73 -4.53 3.88 9.23
C MET A 73 -5.90 3.25 9.53
N GLU A 74 -6.99 3.91 9.13
CA GLU A 74 -8.34 3.34 9.31
C GLU A 74 -8.55 2.10 8.40
N PRO A 75 -9.21 1.05 8.89
CA PRO A 75 -9.48 -0.17 8.12
C PRO A 75 -10.47 0.02 6.95
#